data_AF-A0A7U4RQ63-F1
#
_entry.id   AF-A0A7U4RQ63-F1
#
_cell.length_a   1.000
_cell.length_b   1.000
_cell.length_c   1.000
_cell.angle_alpha   90.00
_cell.angle_beta   90.00
_cell.angle_gamma   90.00
#
_symmetry.space_group_name_H-M   'P 1'
#
loop_
_entity.id
_entity.type
_entity.pdbx_description
1 polymer ?
#
loop_
_entity_poly.entity_id
_entity_poly.type
_entity_poly.pdbx_seq_one_letter_code
_entity_poly.pdbx_strand_id
1 'polypeptide(L)'
;MGSLLDYFIGSSAITIFVLLLLSGYFIITFWIFLDRYYILNSRIKSESRSLKALYSGQSKSVASNSLIFTYLSRVNTPNKAILEAASSDAIRVSTKGLTWLSIIASTAPFIGLFGTVIGILETFSKLGDQSSASLSVVAPAIAEALIATAAGIAVAIFAYTFHLMLKRKAYELSSLLASQSEVILSQVEE
;
A
#
# COMPACT_ATOMS: atom_id res chain seq x y z
N MET A 1 -27.82 -21.01 12.82
CA MET A 1 -27.13 -19.90 12.12
C MET A 1 -26.66 -18.96 13.23
N GLY A 2 -25.51 -19.27 13.83
CA GLY A 2 -24.97 -18.45 14.93
C GLY A 2 -24.68 -17.06 14.40
N SER A 3 -25.22 -16.05 15.07
CA SER A 3 -25.06 -14.67 14.62
C SER A 3 -23.61 -14.23 14.86
N LEU A 4 -23.13 -13.24 14.10
CA LEU A 4 -21.84 -12.60 14.40
C LEU A 4 -21.75 -12.12 15.86
N LEU A 5 -22.89 -11.81 16.48
CA LEU A 5 -22.95 -11.42 17.90
C LEU A 5 -22.61 -12.59 18.82
N ASP A 6 -23.04 -13.83 18.52
CA ASP A 6 -22.68 -15.00 19.33
C ASP A 6 -21.17 -15.31 19.26
N TYR A 7 -20.54 -15.01 18.13
CA TYR A 7 -19.08 -15.07 17.97
C TYR A 7 -18.38 -14.04 18.87
N PHE A 8 -18.81 -12.77 18.84
CA PHE A 8 -18.22 -11.73 19.69
C PHE A 8 -18.46 -11.96 21.19
N ILE A 9 -19.52 -12.67 21.59
CA ILE A 9 -19.82 -12.96 22.99
C ILE A 9 -19.02 -14.17 23.51
N GLY A 10 -18.69 -15.14 22.65
CA GLY A 10 -17.88 -16.33 22.99
C GLY A 10 -16.37 -16.12 22.89
N SER A 11 -15.94 -15.07 22.20
CA SER A 11 -14.52 -14.80 21.90
C SER A 11 -13.71 -14.31 23.09
N SER A 12 -12.42 -14.65 23.10
CA SER A 12 -11.45 -13.95 23.94
C SER A 12 -11.39 -12.46 23.57
N ALA A 13 -11.35 -11.58 24.56
CA ALA A 13 -11.19 -10.14 24.37
C ALA A 13 -9.96 -9.80 23.49
N ILE A 14 -8.93 -10.64 23.52
CA ILE A 14 -7.70 -10.47 22.75
C ILE A 14 -7.93 -10.79 21.27
N THR A 15 -8.68 -11.85 20.96
CA THR A 15 -9.05 -12.18 19.57
C THR A 15 -9.87 -11.05 18.95
N ILE A 16 -10.83 -10.50 19.69
CA ILE A 16 -11.63 -9.35 19.25
C ILE A 16 -10.75 -8.13 18.96
N PHE A 17 -9.82 -7.82 19.88
CA PHE A 17 -8.88 -6.71 19.71
C PHE A 17 -8.02 -6.89 18.45
N VAL A 18 -7.49 -8.10 18.23
CA VAL A 18 -6.69 -8.43 17.05
C VAL A 18 -7.50 -8.27 15.76
N LEU A 19 -8.75 -8.76 15.73
CA LEU A 19 -9.62 -8.60 14.56
C LEU A 19 -9.98 -7.15 14.28
N LEU A 20 -10.22 -6.34 15.33
CA LEU A 20 -10.46 -4.90 15.19
C LEU A 20 -9.23 -4.19 14.63
N LEU A 21 -8.04 -4.49 15.15
CA LEU A 21 -6.77 -3.94 14.66
C LEU A 21 -6.54 -4.29 13.19
N LEU A 22 -6.75 -5.55 12.81
CA LEU A 22 -6.63 -6.02 11.43
C LEU A 22 -7.67 -5.37 10.51
N SER A 23 -8.89 -5.14 10.99
CA SER A 23 -9.91 -4.39 10.26
C SER A 23 -9.46 -2.94 9.99
N GLY A 24 -8.86 -2.28 10.98
CA GLY A 24 -8.25 -0.96 10.80
C GLY A 24 -7.14 -0.96 9.74
N TYR A 25 -6.26 -1.95 9.76
CA TYR A 25 -5.22 -2.12 8.74
C TYR A 25 -5.81 -2.31 7.33
N PHE A 26 -6.88 -3.10 7.22
CA PHE A 26 -7.58 -3.33 5.96
C PHE A 26 -8.16 -2.03 5.39
N ILE A 27 -8.86 -1.25 6.21
CA ILE A 27 -9.46 0.03 5.80
C ILE A 27 -8.37 1.01 5.34
N ILE A 28 -7.30 1.17 6.12
CA ILE A 28 -6.17 2.05 5.77
C ILE A 28 -5.52 1.61 4.45
N THR A 29 -5.33 0.29 4.27
CA THR A 29 -4.75 -0.28 3.06
C THR A 29 -5.55 0.08 1.82
N PHE A 30 -6.88 -0.08 1.86
CA PHE A 30 -7.76 0.28 0.75
C PHE A 30 -7.82 1.79 0.53
N TRP A 31 -7.88 2.58 1.60
CA TRP A 31 -7.86 4.05 1.51
C TRP A 31 -6.62 4.56 0.79
N ILE A 32 -5.43 4.12 1.24
CA ILE A 32 -4.15 4.50 0.62
C ILE A 32 -4.14 4.05 -0.84
N PHE A 33 -4.56 2.81 -1.11
CA PHE A 33 -4.55 2.30 -2.48
C PHE A 33 -5.42 3.15 -3.42
N LEU A 34 -6.66 3.44 -3.03
CA LEU A 34 -7.58 4.22 -3.87
C LEU A 34 -7.03 5.63 -4.13
N ASP A 35 -6.73 6.39 -3.08
CA ASP A 35 -6.18 7.75 -3.20
C ASP A 35 -4.97 7.79 -4.14
N ARG A 36 -3.99 6.93 -3.87
CA ARG A 36 -2.72 6.90 -4.61
C ARG A 36 -2.89 6.39 -6.03
N TYR A 37 -3.74 5.38 -6.25
CA TYR A 37 -3.98 4.80 -7.56
C TYR A 37 -4.58 5.83 -8.52
N TYR A 38 -5.61 6.58 -8.09
CA TYR A 38 -6.21 7.62 -8.93
C TYR A 38 -5.23 8.74 -9.27
N ILE A 39 -4.47 9.23 -8.28
CA ILE A 39 -3.49 10.31 -8.48
C ILE A 39 -2.39 9.88 -9.45
N LEU A 40 -1.76 8.71 -9.23
CA LEU A 40 -0.67 8.24 -10.08
C LEU A 40 -1.16 7.97 -11.51
N ASN A 41 -2.36 7.38 -11.67
CA ASN A 41 -2.89 7.07 -12.99
C ASN A 41 -3.17 8.36 -13.80
N SER A 42 -3.71 9.39 -13.15
CA SER A 42 -3.92 10.70 -13.78
C SER A 42 -2.59 11.35 -14.19
N ARG A 43 -1.59 11.31 -13.31
CA ARG A 43 -0.24 11.85 -13.58
C ARG A 43 0.46 11.13 -14.72
N ILE A 44 0.47 9.79 -14.72
CA ILE A 44 1.06 8.99 -15.80
C ILE A 44 0.41 9.32 -17.15
N LYS A 45 -0.93 9.41 -17.21
CA LYS A 45 -1.64 9.79 -18.44
C LYS A 45 -1.30 11.21 -18.89
N SER A 46 -1.02 12.11 -17.96
CA SER A 46 -0.55 13.46 -18.28
C SER A 46 0.87 13.46 -18.84
N GLU A 47 1.81 12.81 -18.15
CA GLU A 47 3.22 12.77 -18.56
C GLU A 47 3.43 11.99 -19.86
N SER A 48 2.69 10.90 -20.07
CA SER A 48 2.74 10.14 -21.32
C SER A 48 2.28 11.00 -22.51
N ARG A 49 1.24 11.82 -22.34
CA ARG A 49 0.79 12.77 -23.37
C ARG A 49 1.80 13.88 -23.62
N SER A 50 2.39 14.44 -22.56
CA SER A 50 3.46 15.45 -22.64
C SER A 50 4.66 14.92 -23.41
N LEU A 51 5.14 13.73 -23.06
CA LEU A 51 6.27 13.07 -23.73
C LEU A 51 5.98 12.79 -25.21
N LYS A 52 4.76 12.31 -25.52
CA LYS A 52 4.36 12.07 -26.92
C LYS A 52 4.34 13.36 -27.75
N ALA A 53 3.93 14.49 -27.16
CA ALA A 53 3.93 15.79 -27.82
C ALA A 53 5.35 16.34 -28.07
N LEU A 54 6.30 16.04 -27.17
CA LEU A 54 7.72 16.37 -27.36
C LEU A 54 8.31 15.56 -28.51
N TYR A 55 8.11 14.24 -28.52
CA TYR A 55 8.65 13.37 -29.57
C TYR A 55 8.05 13.63 -30.96
N SER A 56 6.77 14.01 -31.03
CA SER A 56 6.13 14.32 -32.31
C SER A 56 6.47 15.71 -32.85
N GLY A 57 7.31 16.49 -32.15
CA GLY A 57 7.63 17.87 -32.49
C GLY A 57 6.44 18.83 -32.38
N GLN A 58 5.32 18.39 -31.82
CA GLN A 58 4.11 19.21 -31.65
C GLN A 58 4.27 20.26 -30.56
N SER A 59 5.20 20.06 -29.63
CA SER A 59 5.54 21.03 -28.60
C SER A 59 7.05 21.07 -28.37
N LYS A 60 7.59 22.28 -28.18
CA LYS A 60 8.99 22.52 -27.78
C LYS A 60 9.20 22.46 -26.25
N SER A 61 8.13 22.24 -25.49
CA SER A 61 8.19 22.18 -24.03
C SER A 61 7.15 21.21 -23.46
N VAL A 62 7.39 20.74 -22.24
CA VAL A 62 6.47 19.86 -21.50
C VAL A 62 5.12 20.53 -21.27
N ALA A 63 4.06 19.74 -21.18
CA ALA A 63 2.73 20.23 -20.88
C ALA A 63 2.69 21.00 -19.54
N SER A 64 1.84 22.03 -19.43
CA SER A 64 1.76 22.87 -18.22
C SER A 64 1.36 22.12 -16.94
N ASN A 65 0.75 20.94 -17.09
CA ASN A 65 0.37 20.04 -16.00
C ASN A 65 1.42 18.94 -15.73
N SER A 66 2.56 18.98 -16.41
CA SER A 66 3.71 18.13 -16.13
C SER A 66 4.37 18.54 -14.82
N LEU A 67 4.88 17.55 -14.09
CA LEU A 67 5.67 17.73 -12.88
C LEU A 67 6.93 18.54 -13.14
N ILE A 68 7.58 18.33 -14.30
CA ILE A 68 8.82 19.02 -14.67
C ILE A 68 8.54 20.50 -15.02
N PHE A 69 7.35 20.82 -15.54
CA PHE A 69 7.00 22.19 -15.94
C PHE A 69 7.10 23.19 -14.77
N THR A 70 6.76 22.76 -13.56
CA THR A 70 6.83 23.63 -12.35
C THR A 70 8.26 24.07 -12.04
N TYR A 71 9.25 23.26 -12.39
CA TYR A 71 10.67 23.56 -12.22
C TYR A 71 11.22 24.35 -13.40
N LEU A 72 10.85 23.95 -14.63
CA LEU A 72 11.28 24.65 -15.85
C LEU A 72 10.77 26.09 -15.94
N SER A 73 9.54 26.36 -15.48
CA SER A 73 8.97 27.71 -15.48
C SER A 73 9.69 28.69 -14.52
N ARG A 74 10.56 28.19 -13.64
CA ARG A 74 11.31 29.01 -12.67
C ARG A 74 12.74 29.30 -13.11
N VAL A 75 13.18 28.76 -14.24
CA VAL A 75 14.58 28.81 -14.67
C VAL A 75 14.66 29.30 -16.11
N ASN A 76 15.70 30.08 -16.42
CA ASN A 76 15.81 30.71 -17.74
C ASN A 76 16.38 29.75 -18.79
N THR A 77 17.31 28.88 -18.38
CA THR A 77 17.86 27.81 -19.21
C THR A 77 17.68 26.46 -18.49
N PRO A 78 17.08 25.45 -19.14
CA PRO A 78 17.04 24.11 -18.60
C PRO A 78 18.46 23.58 -18.44
N ASN A 79 18.79 23.05 -17.27
CA ASN A 79 20.04 22.32 -17.08
C ASN A 79 19.76 20.95 -16.47
N LYS A 80 20.72 20.04 -16.61
CA LYS A 80 20.60 18.66 -16.14
C LYS A 80 20.30 18.60 -14.64
N ALA A 81 20.95 19.43 -13.83
CA ALA A 81 20.77 19.44 -12.38
C ALA A 81 19.33 19.79 -11.94
N ILE A 82 18.69 20.77 -12.58
CA ILE A 82 17.31 21.18 -12.29
C ILE A 82 16.32 20.07 -12.67
N LEU A 83 16.54 19.42 -13.82
CA LEU A 83 15.69 18.33 -14.30
C LEU A 83 15.81 17.08 -13.42
N GLU A 84 17.03 16.73 -13.02
CA GLU A 84 17.28 15.63 -12.06
C GLU A 84 16.63 15.92 -10.70
N ALA A 85 16.74 17.16 -10.20
CA ALA A 85 16.07 17.57 -8.98
C ALA A 85 14.54 17.48 -9.09
N ALA A 86 13.97 17.93 -10.21
CA ALA A 86 12.53 17.85 -10.49
C ALA A 86 12.04 16.39 -10.55
N SER A 87 12.79 15.52 -11.23
CA SER A 87 12.50 14.09 -11.33
C SER A 87 12.58 13.40 -9.96
N SER A 88 13.63 13.70 -9.18
CA SER A 88 13.80 13.17 -7.82
C SER A 88 12.65 13.56 -6.89
N ASP A 89 12.22 14.82 -6.92
CA ASP A 89 11.08 15.27 -6.12
C ASP A 89 9.76 14.62 -6.57
N ALA A 90 9.55 14.46 -7.87
CA ALA A 90 8.40 13.75 -8.41
C ALA A 90 8.36 12.27 -7.97
N ILE A 91 9.50 11.58 -7.96
CA ILE A 91 9.64 10.20 -7.47
C ILE A 91 9.31 10.14 -5.98
N ARG A 92 9.87 11.05 -5.18
CA ARG A 92 9.58 11.16 -3.74
C ARG A 92 8.09 11.36 -3.47
N VAL A 93 7.41 12.20 -4.25
CA VAL A 93 5.97 12.43 -4.10
C VAL A 93 5.16 11.22 -4.55
N SER A 94 5.58 10.50 -5.59
CA SER A 94 4.87 9.33 -6.13
C SER A 94 4.94 8.11 -5.21
N THR A 95 6.03 7.95 -4.46
CA THR A 95 6.27 6.82 -3.52
C THR A 95 5.56 6.96 -2.18
N LYS A 96 4.87 8.08 -1.91
CA LYS A 96 4.05 8.26 -0.70
C LYS A 96 3.03 7.13 -0.53
N GLY A 97 2.94 6.61 0.69
CA GLY A 97 2.04 5.51 1.06
C GLY A 97 2.63 4.11 0.84
N LEU A 98 3.66 3.94 0.01
CA LEU A 98 4.29 2.63 -0.21
C LEU A 98 4.89 2.04 1.07
N THR A 99 5.48 2.89 1.92
CA THR A 99 6.05 2.48 3.21
C THR A 99 4.97 1.91 4.13
N TRP A 100 3.82 2.57 4.23
CA TRP A 100 2.70 2.08 5.05
C TRP A 100 2.17 0.75 4.55
N LEU A 101 1.96 0.61 3.23
CA LEU A 101 1.54 -0.67 2.65
C LEU A 101 2.58 -1.77 2.89
N SER A 102 3.87 -1.45 2.83
CA SER A 102 4.94 -2.40 3.13
C SER A 102 4.94 -2.84 4.59
N ILE A 103 4.70 -1.92 5.52
CA ILE A 103 4.62 -2.22 6.96
C ILE A 103 3.40 -3.10 7.24
N ILE A 104 2.24 -2.76 6.69
CA ILE A 104 1.01 -3.54 6.90
C ILE A 104 1.19 -4.94 6.30
N ALA A 105 1.74 -5.04 5.09
CA ALA A 105 2.01 -6.32 4.43
C ALA A 105 2.93 -7.23 5.26
N SER A 106 3.96 -6.67 5.89
CA SER A 106 4.91 -7.46 6.69
C SER A 106 4.41 -7.77 8.10
N THR A 107 3.62 -6.89 8.72
CA THR A 107 3.22 -7.03 10.14
C THR A 107 1.86 -7.71 10.33
N ALA A 108 0.91 -7.57 9.40
CA ALA A 108 -0.43 -8.16 9.53
C ALA A 108 -0.45 -9.67 9.77
N PRO A 109 0.41 -10.51 9.13
CA PRO A 109 0.44 -11.95 9.41
C PRO A 109 0.85 -12.24 10.84
N PHE A 110 1.81 -11.49 11.39
CA PHE A 110 2.29 -11.67 12.76
C PHE A 110 1.26 -11.21 13.79
N ILE A 111 0.48 -10.17 13.48
CA ILE A 111 -0.65 -9.74 14.32
C ILE A 111 -1.70 -10.87 14.40
N GLY A 112 -2.03 -11.50 13.26
CA GLY A 112 -2.94 -12.64 13.23
C GLY A 112 -2.40 -13.86 13.98
N LEU A 113 -1.13 -14.21 13.77
CA LEU A 113 -0.44 -15.29 14.47
C LEU A 113 -0.45 -15.07 15.98
N PHE A 114 -0.16 -13.84 16.42
CA PHE A 114 -0.21 -13.47 17.83
C PHE A 114 -1.59 -13.72 18.43
N GLY A 115 -2.66 -13.32 17.74
CA GLY A 115 -4.03 -13.59 18.17
C GLY A 115 -4.31 -15.08 18.34
N THR A 116 -3.86 -15.90 17.39
CA THR A 116 -4.01 -17.36 17.48
C THR A 116 -3.22 -17.97 18.64
N VAL A 117 -1.96 -17.56 18.84
CA VAL A 117 -1.12 -18.07 19.94
C VAL A 117 -1.77 -17.78 21.29
N ILE A 118 -2.21 -16.54 21.51
CA ILE A 118 -2.83 -16.18 22.79
C ILE A 118 -4.18 -16.86 22.97
N GLY A 119 -5.02 -16.95 21.93
CA GLY A 119 -6.31 -17.63 22.00
C GLY A 119 -6.17 -19.13 22.33
N ILE A 120 -5.16 -19.80 21.77
CA ILE A 120 -4.84 -21.18 22.09
C ILE A 120 -4.35 -21.31 23.55
N LEU A 121 -3.46 -20.42 24.00
CA LEU A 121 -2.96 -20.42 25.39
C LEU A 121 -4.09 -20.25 26.41
N GLU A 122 -5.04 -19.33 26.15
CA GLU A 122 -6.20 -19.13 27.02
C GLU A 122 -7.10 -20.37 27.05
N THR A 123 -7.30 -21.02 25.89
CA THR A 123 -8.09 -22.25 25.80
C THR A 123 -7.48 -23.38 26.60
N PHE A 124 -6.14 -23.57 26.52
CA PHE A 124 -5.45 -24.59 27.30
C PHE A 124 -5.40 -24.27 28.80
N SER A 125 -5.29 -22.99 29.18
CA SER A 125 -5.37 -22.59 30.60
C SER A 125 -6.73 -22.96 31.21
N LYS A 126 -7.83 -22.68 30.50
CA LYS A 126 -9.19 -23.03 30.95
C LYS A 126 -9.41 -24.54 31.05
N LEU A 127 -8.68 -25.35 30.27
CA LEU A 127 -8.70 -26.81 30.40
C LEU A 127 -7.96 -27.30 31.64
N GLY A 128 -6.84 -26.68 32.00
CA GLY A 128 -6.05 -27.07 33.17
C GLY A 128 -6.82 -26.95 34.50
N ASP A 129 -7.79 -26.03 34.54
CA ASP A 129 -8.65 -25.79 35.70
C ASP A 129 -9.90 -26.71 35.74
N GLN A 130 -10.17 -27.47 34.66
CA GLN A 130 -11.33 -28.36 34.56
C GLN A 130 -10.95 -29.81 34.86
N SER A 131 -11.76 -30.49 35.66
CA SER A 131 -11.55 -31.89 36.06
C SER A 131 -11.80 -32.91 34.94
N SER A 132 -12.37 -32.49 33.81
CA SER A 132 -12.50 -33.31 32.60
C SER A 132 -12.16 -32.51 31.34
N ALA A 133 -11.13 -32.96 30.61
CA ALA A 133 -10.74 -32.37 29.33
C ALA A 133 -11.48 -33.10 28.20
N SER A 134 -12.51 -32.47 27.62
CA SER A 134 -13.17 -32.97 26.42
C SER A 134 -12.82 -32.12 25.19
N LEU A 135 -12.35 -32.78 24.13
CA LEU A 135 -12.01 -32.13 22.85
C LEU A 135 -13.20 -31.33 22.28
N SER A 136 -14.43 -31.81 22.51
CA SER A 136 -15.66 -31.15 22.06
C SER A 136 -15.86 -29.76 22.68
N VAL A 137 -15.25 -29.49 23.84
CA VAL A 137 -15.35 -28.18 24.53
C VAL A 137 -14.33 -27.17 23.99
N VAL A 138 -13.15 -27.64 23.55
CA VAL A 138 -12.06 -26.75 23.11
C VAL A 138 -11.93 -26.57 21.61
N ALA A 139 -12.41 -27.52 20.82
CA ALA A 139 -12.35 -27.42 19.36
C ALA A 139 -12.97 -26.12 18.81
N PRO A 140 -14.11 -25.61 19.32
CA PRO A 140 -14.66 -24.33 18.87
C PRO A 140 -13.75 -23.13 19.16
N ALA A 141 -13.16 -23.06 20.37
CA ALA A 141 -12.30 -21.94 20.77
C ALA A 141 -10.98 -21.91 19.97
N ILE A 142 -10.41 -23.08 19.68
CA ILE A 142 -9.22 -23.18 18.82
C ILE A 142 -9.55 -22.77 17.38
N ALA A 143 -10.69 -23.23 16.85
CA ALA A 143 -11.14 -22.85 15.50
C ALA A 143 -11.33 -21.34 15.38
N GLU A 144 -11.89 -20.69 16.40
CA GLU A 144 -11.99 -19.24 16.47
C GLU A 144 -10.62 -18.56 16.48
N ALA A 145 -9.66 -19.04 17.27
CA ALA A 145 -8.32 -18.50 17.32
C ALA A 145 -7.64 -18.52 15.93
N LEU A 146 -7.90 -19.54 15.10
CA LEU A 146 -7.37 -19.65 13.74
C LEU A 146 -7.93 -18.59 12.77
N ILE A 147 -9.11 -18.02 13.04
CA ILE A 147 -9.69 -16.95 12.22
C ILE A 147 -8.81 -15.69 12.27
N ALA A 148 -8.17 -15.39 13.40
CA ALA A 148 -7.26 -14.25 13.53
C ALA A 148 -6.06 -14.36 12.57
N THR A 149 -5.46 -15.55 12.45
CA THR A 149 -4.38 -15.80 11.49
C THR A 149 -4.87 -15.67 10.04
N ALA A 150 -6.03 -16.26 9.72
CA ALA A 150 -6.60 -16.16 8.38
C ALA A 150 -6.87 -14.70 7.98
N ALA A 151 -7.41 -13.89 8.91
CA ALA A 151 -7.63 -12.46 8.71
C ALA A 151 -6.30 -11.70 8.51
N GLY A 152 -5.27 -12.00 9.31
CA GLY A 152 -3.94 -11.38 9.18
C GLY A 152 -3.30 -11.63 7.81
N ILE A 153 -3.39 -12.88 7.32
CA ILE A 153 -2.91 -13.25 5.98
C ILE A 153 -3.71 -12.51 4.89
N ALA A 154 -5.04 -12.46 5.02
CA ALA A 154 -5.88 -11.77 4.04
C ALA A 154 -5.49 -10.29 3.90
N VAL A 155 -5.34 -9.57 5.03
CA VAL A 155 -4.91 -8.16 5.04
C VAL A 155 -3.53 -8.00 4.39
N ALA A 156 -2.58 -8.89 4.70
CA ALA A 156 -1.24 -8.85 4.15
C ALA A 156 -1.20 -9.02 2.63
N ILE A 157 -2.01 -9.94 2.10
CA ILE A 157 -2.12 -10.19 0.65
C ILE A 157 -2.55 -8.92 -0.09
N PHE A 158 -3.59 -8.24 0.39
CA PHE A 158 -4.06 -7.01 -0.23
C PHE A 158 -3.02 -5.89 -0.13
N ALA A 159 -2.44 -5.67 1.06
CA ALA A 159 -1.42 -4.64 1.26
C ALA A 159 -0.20 -4.85 0.35
N TYR A 160 0.29 -6.09 0.23
CA TYR A 160 1.41 -6.41 -0.64
C TYR A 160 1.09 -6.21 -2.12
N THR A 161 -0.09 -6.67 -2.56
CA THR A 161 -0.55 -6.49 -3.94
C THR A 161 -0.62 -5.00 -4.31
N PHE A 162 -1.22 -4.20 -3.44
CA PHE A 162 -1.34 -2.75 -3.64
C PHE A 162 0.03 -2.05 -3.63
N HIS A 163 0.93 -2.47 -2.73
CA HIS A 163 2.31 -1.98 -2.72
C HIS A 163 2.99 -2.23 -4.08
N LEU A 164 2.93 -3.45 -4.61
CA LEU A 164 3.55 -3.79 -5.91
C LEU A 164 2.95 -2.99 -7.07
N MET A 165 1.61 -2.87 -7.12
CA MET A 165 0.92 -2.11 -8.16
C MET A 165 1.33 -0.63 -8.16
N LEU A 166 1.32 0.01 -6.99
CA LEU A 166 1.70 1.42 -6.85
C LEU A 166 3.20 1.63 -7.10
N LYS A 167 4.05 0.69 -6.66
CA LYS A 167 5.50 0.72 -6.94
C LYS A 167 5.77 0.68 -8.44
N ARG A 168 5.08 -0.19 -9.18
CA ARG A 168 5.18 -0.26 -10.66
C ARG A 168 4.76 1.05 -11.31
N LYS A 169 3.65 1.66 -10.86
CA LYS A 169 3.18 2.96 -11.38
C LYS A 169 4.16 4.10 -11.08
N ALA A 170 4.74 4.13 -9.88
CA ALA A 170 5.76 5.12 -9.52
C ALA A 170 7.02 4.99 -10.41
N TYR A 171 7.44 3.76 -10.69
CA TYR A 171 8.54 3.48 -11.62
C TYR A 171 8.22 3.92 -13.06
N GLU A 172 7.03 3.62 -13.56
CA GLU A 172 6.56 4.08 -14.88
C GLU A 172 6.61 5.61 -14.99
N LEU A 173 6.10 6.31 -13.98
CA LEU A 173 6.17 7.77 -13.91
C LEU A 173 7.62 8.28 -13.93
N SER A 174 8.50 7.67 -13.14
CA SER A 174 9.93 7.99 -13.11
C SER A 174 10.58 7.84 -14.50
N SER A 175 10.25 6.77 -15.22
CA SER A 175 10.76 6.52 -16.56
C SER A 175 10.29 7.59 -17.55
N LEU A 176 9.01 7.98 -17.49
CA LEU A 176 8.47 9.03 -18.36
C LEU A 176 9.17 10.38 -18.13
N LEU A 177 9.40 10.74 -16.87
CA LEU A 177 10.07 11.99 -16.51
C LEU A 177 11.54 12.00 -16.94
N ALA A 178 12.24 10.86 -16.84
CA ALA A 178 13.60 10.71 -17.34
C ALA A 178 13.66 10.93 -18.86
N SER A 179 12.78 10.29 -19.63
CA SER A 179 12.69 10.47 -21.08
C SER A 179 12.36 11.92 -21.48
N GLN A 180 11.45 12.58 -20.75
CA GLN A 180 11.15 14.00 -21.01
C GLN A 180 12.37 14.88 -20.75
N SER A 181 13.12 14.62 -19.68
CA SER A 181 14.30 15.39 -19.33
C SER A 181 15.38 15.28 -20.39
N GLU A 182 15.60 14.07 -20.92
CA GLU A 182 16.56 13.81 -22.00
C GLU A 182 16.21 14.58 -23.28
N VAL A 183 14.93 14.57 -23.69
CA VAL A 183 14.48 15.32 -24.87
C VAL A 183 14.61 16.83 -24.68
N ILE A 184 14.33 17.35 -23.48
CA ILE A 184 14.48 18.78 -23.20
C ILE A 184 15.94 19.19 -23.26
N LEU A 185 16.85 18.36 -22.73
CA LEU A 185 18.28 18.65 -22.76
C LEU A 185 18.84 18.64 -24.19
N SER A 186 18.43 17.69 -25.02
CA SER A 186 18.88 17.65 -26.42
C SER A 186 18.45 18.88 -27.21
N GLN A 187 17.31 19.49 -26.87
CA GLN A 187 16.82 20.72 -27.50
C GLN A 187 17.57 21.99 -27.05
N VAL A 188 18.30 21.94 -25.93
CA VAL A 188 19.08 23.08 -25.40
C VAL A 188 20.53 23.03 -25.89
N GLU A 189 21.02 21.84 -26.23
CA GLU A 189 22.37 21.63 -26.77
C GLU A 189 22.47 21.94 -28.29
N GLU A 190 21.33 22.00 -29.00
CA GLU A 190 21.21 22.49 -30.39
C GLU A 190 21.11 24.02 -30.48
#